data_AF-A0A660S956-F1
#
_entry.id   AF-A0A660S956-F1
#
_cell.length_a   1.000
_cell.length_b   1.000
_cell.length_c   1.000
_cell.angle_alpha   90.00
_cell.angle_beta   90.00
_cell.angle_gamma   90.00
#
_symmetry.space_group_name_H-M   'P 1'
#
loop_
_entity.id
_entity.type
_entity.pdbx_description
1 polymer ?
#
loop_
_entity_poly.entity_id
_entity_poly.type
_entity_poly.pdbx_seq_one_letter_code
_entity_poly.pdbx_strand_id
1 'polypeptide(L)'
;MDFISTIYVSSTSCRSLTKITTDGTLTKFVLLKLSNEEIRKITSENKMKKEIFENSFLVYRNKEYGVGLFEVTYSHPEVSLPPLDGKLRELNPDHYWLVVNKQLLLPLFKYSHLRPIEYRTIYV
;
A
#
# COMPACT_ATOMS: atom_id res chain seq x y z
N MET A 1 6.51 19.20 19.16
CA MET A 1 7.26 18.10 18.53
C MET A 1 8.10 18.77 17.48
N ASP A 2 9.37 19.00 17.79
CA ASP A 2 10.14 20.09 17.16
C ASP A 2 10.91 19.65 15.91
N PHE A 3 10.64 18.44 15.43
CA PHE A 3 11.20 17.91 14.18
C PHE A 3 10.22 16.93 13.53
N ILE A 4 10.14 16.99 12.19
CA ILE A 4 9.49 15.98 11.37
C ILE A 4 10.59 15.03 10.90
N SER A 5 10.52 13.78 11.35
CA SER A 5 11.41 12.69 10.92
C SER A 5 10.66 11.71 10.02
N THR A 6 11.34 11.22 8.99
CA THR A 6 10.85 10.12 8.14
C THR A 6 11.99 9.11 7.98
N ILE A 7 11.73 7.88 8.38
CA ILE A 7 12.70 6.77 8.30
C ILE A 7 12.31 5.88 7.13
N TYR A 8 13.29 5.55 6.30
CA TYR A 8 13.13 4.59 5.21
C TYR A 8 13.93 3.33 5.51
N VAL A 9 13.27 2.17 5.47
CA VAL A 9 13.87 0.86 5.71
C VAL A 9 13.64 -0.01 4.46
N SER A 10 14.71 -0.35 3.76
CA SER A 10 14.63 -1.23 2.59
C SER A 10 15.08 -2.65 2.93
N SER A 11 14.43 -3.64 2.31
CA SER A 11 14.83 -5.04 2.36
C SER A 11 14.91 -5.58 0.93
N THR A 12 16.10 -6.02 0.54
CA THR A 12 16.35 -6.62 -0.78
C THR A 12 15.75 -8.01 -0.89
N SER A 13 15.80 -8.81 0.17
CA SER A 13 15.21 -10.17 0.21
C SER A 13 13.69 -10.11 0.04
N CYS A 14 13.03 -9.13 0.67
CA CYS A 14 11.58 -8.93 0.53
C CYS A 14 11.20 -8.00 -0.64
N ARG A 15 12.18 -7.45 -1.39
CA ARG A 15 11.98 -6.43 -2.44
C ARG A 15 10.99 -5.34 -2.01
N SER A 16 11.17 -4.82 -0.80
CA SER A 16 10.24 -3.89 -0.17
C SER A 16 10.93 -2.66 0.40
N LEU A 17 10.25 -1.52 0.39
CA LEU A 17 10.64 -0.29 1.07
C LEU A 17 9.57 0.07 2.09
N THR A 18 9.95 0.34 3.33
CA THR A 18 9.06 0.78 4.39
C THR A 18 9.37 2.22 4.73
N LYS A 19 8.36 3.08 4.74
CA LYS A 19 8.41 4.48 5.17
C LYS A 19 7.67 4.60 6.50
N ILE A 20 8.36 5.10 7.51
CA ILE A 20 7.83 5.35 8.84
C ILE A 20 7.88 6.85 9.07
N THR A 21 6.72 7.46 9.30
CA THR A 21 6.58 8.91 9.49
C THR A 21 6.29 9.25 10.95
N THR A 22 6.52 10.51 11.32
CA THR A 22 6.40 11.01 12.71
C THR A 22 4.98 10.94 13.26
N ASP A 23 3.96 10.94 12.40
CA ASP A 23 2.54 10.75 12.75
C ASP A 23 2.19 9.28 13.07
N GLY A 24 3.16 8.37 13.04
CA GLY A 24 2.96 6.95 13.31
C GLY A 24 2.38 6.17 12.12
N THR A 25 2.21 6.82 10.95
CA THR A 25 1.79 6.14 9.73
C THR A 25 2.92 5.25 9.20
N LEU A 26 2.59 3.99 8.91
CA LEU A 26 3.53 3.05 8.32
C LEU A 26 3.11 2.71 6.89
N THR A 27 3.93 3.06 5.92
CA THR A 27 3.68 2.75 4.51
C THR A 27 4.70 1.73 4.02
N LYS A 28 4.26 0.64 3.42
CA LYS A 28 5.12 -0.36 2.78
C LYS A 28 4.87 -0.36 1.27
N PHE A 29 5.95 -0.27 0.52
CA PHE A 29 5.98 -0.40 -0.93
C PHE A 29 6.58 -1.75 -1.29
N VAL A 30 5.93 -2.48 -2.20
CA VAL A 30 6.39 -3.79 -2.69
C VAL A 30 6.19 -3.89 -4.20
N LEU A 31 7.00 -4.72 -4.85
CA LEU A 31 6.75 -5.15 -6.21
C LEU A 31 5.74 -6.29 -6.20
N LEU A 32 4.56 -6.05 -6.79
CA LEU A 32 3.47 -7.00 -6.80
C LEU A 32 3.35 -7.67 -8.17
N LYS A 33 3.40 -9.00 -8.20
CA LYS A 33 3.11 -9.80 -9.39
C LYS A 33 1.61 -9.87 -9.62
N LEU A 34 1.16 -9.53 -10.81
CA LEU A 34 -0.24 -9.56 -11.25
C LEU A 34 -0.38 -10.52 -12.43
N SER A 35 -1.27 -11.50 -12.32
CA SER A 35 -1.64 -12.39 -13.41
C SER A 35 -2.39 -11.65 -14.52
N ASN A 36 -2.48 -12.26 -15.70
CA ASN A 36 -3.28 -11.72 -16.80
C ASN A 36 -4.77 -11.55 -16.44
N GLU A 37 -5.31 -12.41 -15.59
CA GLU A 37 -6.71 -12.35 -15.14
C GLU A 37 -6.92 -11.18 -14.19
N GLU A 38 -6.01 -10.98 -13.22
CA GLU A 38 -6.05 -9.83 -12.32
C GLU A 38 -5.92 -8.51 -13.09
N ILE A 39 -4.99 -8.44 -14.04
CA ILE A 39 -4.83 -7.24 -14.90
C ILE A 39 -6.13 -6.96 -15.65
N ARG A 40 -6.76 -7.99 -16.25
CA ARG A 40 -8.05 -7.83 -16.93
C ARG A 40 -9.12 -7.31 -15.97
N LYS A 41 -9.28 -7.94 -14.80
CA LYS A 41 -10.24 -7.54 -13.78
C LYS A 41 -10.04 -6.08 -13.34
N ILE A 42 -8.82 -5.70 -12.98
CA ILE A 42 -8.48 -4.33 -12.58
C ILE A 42 -8.83 -3.33 -13.68
N THR A 43 -8.45 -3.63 -14.93
CA THR A 43 -8.72 -2.72 -16.06
C THR A 43 -10.22 -2.56 -16.34
N SER A 44 -10.99 -3.66 -16.26
CA SER A 44 -12.44 -3.64 -16.44
C SER A 44 -13.15 -2.85 -15.34
N GLU A 45 -12.80 -3.09 -14.07
CA GLU A 45 -13.39 -2.39 -12.91
C GLU A 45 -13.12 -0.88 -12.96
N ASN A 46 -11.93 -0.48 -13.40
CA ASN A 46 -11.52 0.92 -13.49
C ASN A 46 -11.85 1.57 -14.84
N LYS A 47 -12.58 0.87 -15.74
CA LYS A 47 -12.94 1.34 -17.09
C LYS A 47 -11.72 1.86 -17.88
N MET A 48 -10.58 1.20 -17.70
CA MET A 48 -9.30 1.57 -18.27
C MET A 48 -8.93 0.61 -19.40
N LYS A 49 -8.36 1.12 -20.50
CA LYS A 49 -7.82 0.25 -21.55
C LYS A 49 -6.61 -0.50 -21.00
N LYS A 50 -6.52 -1.81 -21.29
CA LYS A 50 -5.41 -2.68 -20.85
C LYS A 50 -4.04 -2.10 -21.19
N GLU A 51 -3.87 -1.59 -22.41
CA GLU A 51 -2.61 -0.98 -22.87
C GLU A 51 -2.20 0.23 -22.03
N ILE A 52 -3.16 1.09 -21.64
CA ILE A 52 -2.89 2.23 -20.76
C ILE A 52 -2.38 1.71 -19.41
N PHE A 53 -3.06 0.72 -18.83
CA PHE A 53 -2.65 0.14 -17.55
C PHE A 53 -1.26 -0.51 -17.63
N GLU A 54 -1.00 -1.31 -18.66
CA GLU A 54 0.28 -1.99 -18.85
C GLU A 54 1.44 -1.00 -18.99
N ASN A 55 1.24 0.11 -19.72
CA ASN A 55 2.28 1.13 -19.89
C ASN A 55 2.48 2.02 -18.66
N SER A 56 1.41 2.27 -17.90
CA SER A 56 1.42 3.28 -16.83
C SER A 56 1.50 2.74 -15.41
N PHE A 57 1.18 1.46 -15.15
CA PHE A 57 1.22 0.87 -13.80
C PHE A 57 2.21 -0.29 -13.66
N LEU A 58 2.69 -0.88 -14.75
CA LEU A 58 3.60 -2.02 -14.68
C LEU A 58 5.05 -1.59 -14.88
N VAL A 59 5.91 -1.90 -13.91
CA VAL A 59 7.38 -1.78 -14.05
C VAL A 59 7.96 -2.86 -14.95
N TYR A 60 7.25 -3.98 -15.10
CA TYR A 60 7.66 -5.11 -15.94
C TYR A 60 6.45 -5.83 -16.50
N ARG A 61 6.55 -6.30 -17.74
CA ARG A 61 5.51 -7.07 -18.41
C ARG A 61 6.09 -8.19 -19.26
N ASN A 62 5.53 -9.40 -19.12
CA ASN A 62 5.74 -10.50 -20.07
C ASN A 62 4.38 -11.10 -20.49
N LYS A 63 4.42 -12.24 -21.21
CA LYS A 63 3.21 -12.91 -21.73
C LYS A 63 2.27 -13.42 -20.63
N GLU A 64 2.78 -13.79 -19.47
CA GLU A 64 2.02 -14.49 -18.41
C GLU A 64 1.57 -13.54 -17.29
N TYR A 65 2.41 -12.57 -16.93
CA TYR A 65 2.19 -11.69 -15.79
C TYR A 65 2.78 -10.30 -15.99
N GLY A 66 2.35 -9.37 -15.14
CA GLY A 66 2.93 -8.04 -14.96
C GLY A 66 3.46 -7.87 -13.54
N VAL A 67 4.35 -6.90 -13.35
CA VAL A 67 4.77 -6.47 -12.01
C VAL A 67 4.46 -5.00 -11.87
N GLY A 68 3.70 -4.62 -10.85
CA GLY A 68 3.36 -3.24 -10.51
C GLY A 68 3.98 -2.80 -9.19
N LEU A 69 3.99 -1.48 -8.95
CA LEU A 69 4.34 -0.91 -7.66
C LEU A 69 3.10 -0.87 -6.78
N PHE A 70 3.14 -1.55 -5.64
CA PHE A 70 2.02 -1.65 -4.71
C PHE A 70 2.37 -0.97 -3.38
N GLU A 71 1.49 -0.09 -2.93
CA GLU A 71 1.58 0.64 -1.67
C GLU A 71 0.52 0.11 -0.69
N VAL A 72 0.95 -0.21 0.52
CA VAL A 72 0.08 -0.55 1.64
C VAL A 72 0.36 0.40 2.77
N THR A 73 -0.67 1.11 3.23
CA THR A 73 -0.59 1.94 4.42
C THR A 73 -1.25 1.24 5.58
N TYR A 74 -0.58 1.25 6.73
CA TYR A 74 -1.07 0.75 8.00
C TYR A 74 -1.27 1.91 8.97
N SER A 75 -2.31 1.81 9.77
CA SER A 75 -2.60 2.77 10.84
C SER A 75 -2.91 2.05 12.13
N HIS A 76 -2.67 2.72 13.25
CA HIS A 76 -3.06 2.24 14.56
C HIS A 76 -4.57 2.46 14.74
N PRO A 77 -5.35 1.42 15.09
CA PRO A 77 -6.73 1.62 15.49
C PRO A 77 -6.77 2.35 16.84
N GLU A 78 -7.91 2.95 17.18
CA GLU A 78 -8.08 3.75 18.41
C GLU A 78 -7.71 2.98 19.70
N VAL A 79 -7.97 1.67 19.71
CA VAL A 79 -7.66 0.78 20.83
C VAL A 79 -6.16 0.59 21.05
N SER A 80 -5.34 0.86 20.03
CA SER A 80 -3.88 0.75 20.07
C SER A 80 -3.18 2.08 20.37
N LEU A 81 -3.94 3.16 20.55
CA LEU A 81 -3.43 4.47 20.89
C LEU A 81 -3.80 4.84 22.33
N PRO A 82 -3.05 5.74 22.99
CA PRO A 82 -3.50 6.33 24.23
C PRO A 82 -4.90 6.94 24.07
N PRO A 83 -5.82 6.68 25.00
CA PRO A 83 -7.15 7.28 24.98
C PRO A 83 -7.08 8.80 24.89
N LEU A 84 -7.80 9.39 23.93
CA LEU A 84 -7.86 10.85 23.75
C LEU A 84 -8.46 11.57 24.96
N ASP A 85 -9.32 10.89 25.71
CA ASP A 85 -9.96 11.40 26.92
C ASP A 85 -9.09 11.23 28.19
N GLY A 86 -7.91 10.61 28.07
CA GLY A 86 -6.97 10.42 29.16
C GLY A 86 -7.40 9.38 30.21
N LYS A 87 -8.51 8.65 30.00
CA LYS A 87 -8.98 7.63 30.95
C LYS A 87 -8.20 6.34 30.81
N LEU A 88 -8.02 5.61 31.90
CA LEU A 88 -7.45 4.27 31.83
C LEU A 88 -8.41 3.33 31.09
N ARG A 89 -7.89 2.60 30.11
CA ARG A 89 -8.56 1.50 29.42
C ARG A 89 -7.85 0.19 29.76
N GLU A 90 -8.61 -0.89 29.89
CA GLU A 90 -8.01 -2.22 29.97
C GLU A 90 -7.32 -2.55 28.65
N LEU A 91 -6.09 -3.05 28.73
CA LEU A 91 -5.34 -3.49 27.55
C LEU A 91 -5.90 -4.84 27.10
N ASN A 92 -6.43 -4.88 25.88
CA ASN A 92 -6.79 -6.13 25.23
C ASN A 92 -5.67 -6.54 24.25
N PRO A 93 -4.80 -7.50 24.60
CA PRO A 93 -3.70 -7.93 23.74
C PRO A 93 -4.14 -8.66 22.47
N ASP A 94 -5.39 -9.12 22.40
CA ASP A 94 -5.92 -9.85 21.24
C ASP A 94 -6.20 -8.92 20.04
N HIS A 95 -6.26 -7.60 20.25
CA HIS A 95 -6.46 -6.66 19.15
C HIS A 95 -5.17 -6.41 18.36
N TYR A 96 -5.31 -6.41 17.03
CA TYR A 96 -4.22 -6.02 16.14
C TYR A 96 -3.76 -4.60 16.42
N TRP A 97 -2.46 -4.42 16.60
CA TRP A 97 -1.86 -3.10 16.84
C TRP A 97 -1.75 -2.24 15.57
N LEU A 98 -1.89 -2.86 14.40
CA LEU A 98 -1.89 -2.21 13.10
C LEU A 98 -3.00 -2.81 12.24
N VAL A 99 -3.75 -1.93 11.57
CA VAL A 99 -4.77 -2.31 10.59
C VAL A 99 -4.39 -1.80 9.22
N VAL A 100 -4.74 -2.56 8.18
CA VAL A 100 -4.55 -2.11 6.80
C VAL A 100 -5.53 -0.97 6.53
N ASN A 101 -4.99 0.20 6.22
CA ASN A 101 -5.75 1.41 5.92
C ASN A 101 -6.03 1.54 4.41
N LYS A 102 -4.97 1.44 3.60
CA LYS A 102 -5.06 1.56 2.13
C LYS A 102 -4.20 0.52 1.44
N GLN A 103 -4.67 0.07 0.28
CA GLN A 103 -3.98 -0.86 -0.60
C GLN A 103 -4.10 -0.31 -2.03
N LEU A 104 -2.99 0.19 -2.58
CA LEU A 104 -3.00 0.98 -3.81
C LEU A 104 -1.96 0.45 -4.81
N LEU A 105 -2.35 0.26 -6.06
CA LEU A 105 -1.43 0.16 -7.19
C LEU A 105 -1.07 1.57 -7.64
N LEU A 106 0.23 1.88 -7.62
CA LEU A 106 0.74 3.19 -7.99
C LEU A 106 1.08 3.26 -9.48
N PRO A 107 0.76 4.36 -10.17
CA PRO A 107 1.28 4.59 -11.51
C PRO A 107 2.80 4.83 -11.45
N LEU A 108 3.48 4.52 -12.54
CA LEU A 108 4.88 4.88 -12.74
C LEU A 108 5.03 6.40 -12.70
N PHE A 109 6.18 6.87 -12.21
CA PHE A 109 6.45 8.30 -12.00
C PHE A 109 6.21 9.18 -13.25
N LYS A 110 6.41 8.62 -14.46
CA LYS A 110 6.19 9.28 -15.75
C LYS A 110 4.72 9.63 -16.02
N TYR A 111 3.80 8.98 -15.31
CA TYR A 111 2.35 9.13 -15.44
C TYR A 111 1.74 9.76 -14.17
N SER A 112 2.35 10.82 -13.65
CA SER A 112 1.92 11.52 -12.43
C SER A 112 0.51 12.13 -12.49
N HIS A 113 -0.06 12.28 -13.69
CA HIS A 113 -1.44 12.72 -13.89
C HIS A 113 -2.48 11.62 -13.61
N LEU A 114 -2.06 10.35 -13.56
CA LEU A 114 -2.93 9.23 -13.21
C LEU A 114 -3.03 9.08 -11.70
N ARG A 115 -4.22 8.67 -11.23
CA ARG A 115 -4.44 8.38 -9.82
C ARG A 115 -4.07 6.93 -9.51
N PRO A 116 -3.57 6.64 -8.30
CA PRO A 116 -3.45 5.27 -7.81
C PRO A 116 -4.79 4.52 -7.87
N ILE A 117 -4.72 3.22 -8.11
CA ILE A 117 -5.89 2.33 -8.18
C ILE A 117 -5.99 1.56 -6.86
N GLU A 118 -7.17 1.55 -6.23
CA GLU A 118 -7.41 0.71 -5.05
C GLU A 118 -7.44 -0.76 -5.45
N TYR A 119 -6.62 -1.58 -4.78
CA TYR A 119 -6.50 -3.01 -5.07
C TYR A 119 -6.35 -3.80 -3.77
N ARG A 120 -7.45 -4.41 -3.30
CA ARG A 120 -7.51 -5.16 -2.04
C ARG A 120 -7.11 -6.60 -2.28
N THR A 121 -5.97 -7.01 -1.70
CA THR A 121 -5.41 -8.37 -1.84
C THR A 121 -4.94 -8.94 -0.50
N ILE A 122 -4.61 -8.10 0.47
CA ILE A 122 -4.20 -8.51 1.81
C ILE A 122 -5.44 -8.70 2.70
N TYR A 123 -5.52 -9.85 3.38
CA TYR A 123 -6.62 -10.26 4.27
C TYR A 123 -8.00 -10.33 3.60
N VAL A 124 -8.03 -10.82 2.34
CA VAL A 124 -9.26 -11.12 1.58
C VAL A 124 -9.82 -12.48 1.98
#